data_AF-A1TPQ1-F1
#
_entry.id   AF-A1TPQ1-F1
#
_cell.length_a   1.000
_cell.length_b   1.000
_cell.length_c   1.000
_cell.angle_alpha   90.00
_cell.angle_beta   90.00
_cell.angle_gamma   90.00
#
_symmetry.space_group_name_H-M   'P 1'
#
loop_
_entity.id
_entity.type
_entity.pdbx_description
1 polymer ?
#
loop_
_entity_poly.entity_id
_entity_poly.type
_entity_poly.pdbx_seq_one_letter_code
_entity_poly.pdbx_strand_id
1 'polypeptide(L)' 'MTTANTSQDTVRRVHMELRTGDVLELPGVVIQMVEKSGQTARMVVCAAPEISFKKVPARTKPAIVKA' A
#
# COMPACT_ATOMS: atom_id res chain seq x y z
N MET A 1 -7.13 -35.20 -3.48
CA MET A 1 -7.20 -34.31 -2.30
C MET A 1 -6.06 -33.32 -2.44
N THR A 2 -6.35 -32.07 -2.79
CA THR A 2 -5.34 -31.03 -2.94
C THR A 2 -5.79 -29.86 -2.07
N THR A 3 -5.08 -29.67 -0.96
CA THR A 3 -5.32 -28.62 0.04
C THR A 3 -4.41 -27.44 -0.28
N ALA A 4 -5.01 -26.26 -0.56
CA ALA A 4 -4.43 -24.91 -0.44
C ALA A 4 -5.43 -23.94 -1.10
N ASN A 5 -5.90 -22.83 -0.54
CA ASN A 5 -5.59 -22.12 0.69
C ASN A 5 -6.80 -21.18 0.94
N THR A 6 -7.70 -21.57 1.84
CA THR A 6 -8.93 -20.85 2.14
C THR A 6 -8.63 -19.68 3.09
N SER A 7 -8.28 -18.50 2.56
CA SER A 7 -8.37 -17.22 3.29
C SER A 7 -7.87 -16.00 2.48
N GLN A 8 -8.45 -15.69 1.32
CA GLN A 8 -8.24 -14.38 0.65
C GLN A 8 -9.54 -13.65 0.26
N ASP A 9 -10.71 -14.21 0.56
CA ASP A 9 -12.01 -13.78 0.01
C ASP A 9 -12.67 -12.54 0.65
N THR A 10 -11.94 -11.70 1.38
CA THR A 10 -12.54 -10.47 1.97
C THR A 10 -11.72 -9.20 1.82
N VAL A 11 -10.70 -9.17 0.94
CA VAL A 11 -9.92 -7.95 0.69
C VAL A 11 -10.25 -7.37 -0.68
N ARG A 12 -11.03 -6.29 -0.69
CA ARG A 12 -11.24 -5.49 -1.91
C ARG A 12 -9.94 -4.77 -2.26
N ARG A 13 -9.30 -5.15 -3.36
CA ARG A 13 -8.14 -4.44 -3.91
C ARG A 13 -8.63 -3.35 -4.86
N VAL A 14 -8.17 -2.12 -4.63
CA VAL A 14 -8.44 -0.99 -5.52
C VAL A 14 -7.09 -0.48 -6.03
N HIS A 15 -6.94 -0.44 -7.35
CA HIS A 15 -5.79 0.15 -8.02
C HIS A 15 -6.18 1.56 -8.46
N MET A 16 -5.39 2.55 -8.07
CA MET A 16 -5.57 3.94 -8.48
C MET A 16 -4.23 4.63 -8.60
N GLU A 17 -4.16 5.64 -9.45
CA GLU A 17 -3.00 6.51 -9.60
C GLU A 17 -3.28 7.82 -8.89
N LEU A 18 -2.32 8.28 -8.10
CA LEU A 18 -2.37 9.59 -7.43
C LEU A 18 -1.25 10.46 -7.99
N ARG A 19 -1.59 11.69 -8.36
CA ARG A 19 -0.66 12.77 -8.70
C ARG A 19 -0.19 13.46 -7.44
N THR A 20 0.94 14.17 -7.53
CA THR A 20 1.37 15.08 -6.45
C THR A 20 0.27 16.10 -6.18
N GLY A 21 -0.10 16.25 -4.91
CA GLY A 21 -1.19 17.12 -4.46
C GLY A 21 -2.54 16.41 -4.32
N ASP A 22 -2.71 15.22 -4.88
CA ASP A 22 -3.96 14.47 -4.73
C ASP A 22 -4.16 14.03 -3.28
N VAL A 23 -5.44 14.04 -2.86
CA VAL A 23 -5.90 13.59 -1.55
C VAL A 23 -6.88 12.45 -1.75
N LEU A 24 -6.62 11.31 -1.08
CA LEU A 24 -7.51 10.17 -0.99
C LEU A 24 -8.16 10.15 0.40
N GLU A 25 -9.48 10.20 0.43
CA GLU A 25 -10.27 10.13 1.66
C GLU A 25 -10.90 8.74 1.81
N LEU A 26 -10.76 8.18 3.01
CA LEU A 26 -11.36 6.94 3.46
C LEU A 26 -12.02 7.22 4.83
N PRO A 27 -13.00 6.42 5.26
CA PRO A 27 -13.57 6.58 6.60
C PRO A 27 -12.47 6.52 7.68
N GLY A 28 -12.27 7.65 8.38
CA GLY A 28 -11.27 7.79 9.45
C GLY A 28 -9.82 7.94 8.99
N VAL A 29 -9.53 7.98 7.68
CA VAL A 29 -8.16 8.12 7.15
C VAL A 29 -8.13 9.08 5.96
N VAL A 30 -7.22 10.04 5.98
CA VAL A 30 -6.91 10.93 4.86
C VAL A 30 -5.46 10.71 4.44
N ILE A 31 -5.24 10.52 3.15
CA ILE A 31 -3.93 10.26 2.57
C ILE A 31 -3.63 11.33 1.52
N GLN A 32 -2.57 12.11 1.71
CA GLN A 32 -2.11 13.10 0.74
C GLN A 32 -0.81 12.66 0.09
N MET A 33 -0.77 12.72 -1.25
CA MET A 33 0.45 12.47 -2.03
C MET A 33 1.31 13.74 -2.06
N VAL A 34 2.49 13.70 -1.43
CA VAL A 34 3.38 14.87 -1.30
C VAL A 34 4.39 14.95 -2.45
N GLU A 35 5.07 13.84 -2.72
CA GLU A 35 6.07 13.77 -3.78
C GLU A 35 6.31 12.32 -4.21
N LYS A 36 6.80 12.14 -5.45
CA LYS A 36 7.29 10.86 -5.96
C LYS A 36 8.69 11.06 -6.49
N SER A 37 9.63 10.24 -6.03
CA SER A 37 11.00 10.20 -6.53
C SER A 37 11.40 8.75 -6.79
N GLY A 38 11.56 8.40 -8.06
CA GLY A 38 11.83 7.02 -8.50
C GLY A 38 10.76 6.04 -8.00
N GLN A 39 11.19 5.05 -7.22
CA GLN A 39 10.31 4.03 -6.62
C GLN A 39 9.70 4.44 -5.27
N THR A 40 10.06 5.62 -4.75
CA THR A 40 9.60 6.09 -3.44
C THR A 40 8.50 7.13 -3.62
N ALA A 41 7.37 6.90 -2.96
CA ALA A 41 6.31 7.89 -2.78
C ALA A 41 6.37 8.41 -1.34
N ARG A 42 6.34 9.73 -1.17
CA ARG A 42 6.17 10.37 0.13
C ARG A 42 4.73 10.81 0.27
N MET A 43 4.15 10.45 1.40
CA MET A 43 2.73 10.65 1.68
C MET A 43 2.58 11.16 3.11
N VAL A 44 1.58 12.01 3.34
CA VAL A 44 1.09 12.32 4.68
C VAL A 44 -0.15 11.48 4.90
N VAL A 45 -0.21 10.78 6.04
CA VAL A 45 -1.39 10.02 6.44
C VAL A 45 -1.90 10.57 7.75
N CYS A 46 -3.11 11.12 7.72
CA CYS A 46 -3.86 11.53 8.89
C CYS A 46 -4.88 10.42 9.19
N ALA A 47 -4.90 9.91 10.41
CA ALA A 47 -5.89 8.93 10.81
C ALA A 47 -6.39 9.23 12.23
N ALA A 48 -7.58 8.72 12.53
CA ALA A 48 -8.10 8.74 13.89
C ALA A 48 -7.15 8.00 14.86
N PRO A 49 -7.06 8.40 16.15
CA PRO A 49 -6.08 7.85 17.09
C PRO A 49 -6.16 6.33 17.29
N GLU A 50 -7.33 5.74 17.13
CA GLU A 50 -7.58 4.31 17.23
C GLU A 50 -7.02 3.49 16.06
N ILE A 51 -6.64 4.14 14.96
CA ILE A 51 -6.11 3.47 13.76
C ILE A 51 -4.61 3.27 13.90
N SER A 52 -4.18 2.01 14.01
CA SER A 52 -2.77 1.65 14.10
C SER A 52 -2.07 1.68 12.73
N PHE A 53 -0.83 2.19 12.71
CA PHE A 53 0.02 2.17 11.51
C PHE A 53 1.07 1.06 11.58
N LYS A 54 1.26 0.35 10.46
CA LYS A 54 2.35 -0.62 10.29
C LYS A 54 2.98 -0.45 8.90
N LYS A 55 4.27 -0.12 8.86
CA LYS A 55 5.05 -0.13 7.61
C LYS A 55 5.50 -1.56 7.32
N VAL A 56 5.15 -2.07 6.14
CA VAL A 56 5.65 -3.35 5.64
C VAL A 56 6.68 -3.05 4.55
N PRO A 57 7.96 -3.42 4.72
CA PRO A 57 8.96 -3.25 3.67
C PRO A 57 8.57 -4.01 2.41
N ALA A 58 8.86 -3.43 1.23
CA ALA A 58 8.73 -4.17 -0.02
C ALA A 58 9.57 -5.45 0.05
N ARG A 59 8.99 -6.59 -0.35
CA ARG A 59 9.77 -7.81 -0.55
C ARG A 59 10.75 -7.53 -1.69
N THR A 60 12.04 -7.53 -1.41
CA THR A 60 13.07 -7.55 -2.45
C THR A 60 12.78 -8.75 -3.34
N LYS A 61 12.49 -8.51 -4.62
CA LYS A 61 12.46 -9.58 -5.61
C LYS A 61 13.86 -10.20 -5.61
N PRO A 62 14.03 -11.53 -5.45
CA PRO A 62 15.36 -12.12 -5.60
C PRO A 62 15.89 -11.72 -6.98
N ALA A 63 17.12 -11.21 -7.01
CA ALA A 63 17.79 -10.95 -8.27
C ALA A 63 17.82 -12.28 -9.04
N ILE A 64 17.20 -12.32 -10.21
CA ILE A 64 17.41 -13.42 -11.14
C ILE A 64 18.86 -13.26 -11.61
N VAL A 65 19.78 -13.93 -10.92
CA VAL A 65 21.15 -14.09 -11.38
C VAL A 65 21.04 -14.94 -12.65
N LYS A 66 21.20 -14.32 -13.81
CA LYS A 66 21.47 -15.07 -15.04
C LYS A 66 22.87 -15.66 -14.88
N ALA A 67 22.93 -16.99 -14.78
CA ALA A 67 24.16 -17.76 -14.94
C ALA A 67 24.66 -17.68 -16.39
#